data_AF-A0A949XE00-F1
#
_entry.id   AF-A0A949XE00-F1
#
_cell.length_a   1.000
_cell.length_b   1.000
_cell.length_c   1.000
_cell.angle_alpha   90.00
_cell.angle_beta   90.00
_cell.angle_gamma   90.00
#
_symmetry.space_group_name_H-M   'P 1'
#
loop_
_entity.id
_entity.type
_entity.pdbx_description
1 polymer ?
#
loop_
_entity_poly.entity_id
_entity_poly.type
_entity_poly.pdbx_seq_one_letter_code
_entity_poly.pdbx_strand_id
1 'polypeptide(L)'
;MSTDRQEEFLNLPFKEKLEFLYGLPARQKRDLILSSPDAERLVRSFAPETLFYTLKEIGVADAGDLLSLAIPEQVRWLFDLDC
;
A
#
# COMPACT_ATOMS: atom_id res chain seq x y z
N MET A 1 11.21 -4.13 -11.37
CA MET A 1 10.54 -2.94 -11.94
C MET A 1 11.60 -2.08 -12.61
N SER A 2 11.29 -1.36 -13.69
CA SER A 2 12.24 -0.42 -14.28
C SER A 2 12.54 0.70 -13.28
N THR A 3 13.82 0.99 -13.03
CA THR A 3 14.28 1.98 -12.04
C THR A 3 13.62 3.36 -12.25
N ASP A 4 13.38 3.73 -13.51
CA ASP A 4 12.75 5.01 -13.89
C ASP A 4 11.37 5.24 -13.24
N ARG A 5 10.53 4.20 -13.17
CA ARG A 5 9.17 4.33 -12.59
C ARG A 5 9.20 4.53 -11.08
N GLN A 6 10.18 3.92 -10.41
CA GLN A 6 10.34 4.08 -8.97
C GLN A 6 10.85 5.48 -8.65
N GLU A 7 11.84 5.98 -9.41
CA GLU A 7 12.36 7.33 -9.24
C GLU A 7 11.28 8.40 -9.50
N GLU A 8 10.47 8.23 -10.55
CA GLU A 8 9.32 9.11 -10.81
C GLU A 8 8.38 9.15 -9.61
N PHE A 9 7.97 7.97 -9.11
CA PHE A 9 7.09 7.86 -7.94
C PHE A 9 7.68 8.52 -6.69
N LEU A 10 8.96 8.31 -6.41
CA LEU A 10 9.61 8.83 -5.20
C LEU A 10 9.64 10.37 -5.17
N ASN A 11 9.70 11.00 -6.35
CA ASN A 11 9.72 12.45 -6.51
C ASN A 11 8.32 13.09 -6.53
N LEU A 12 7.24 12.30 -6.56
CA LEU A 12 5.88 12.85 -6.51
C LEU A 12 5.55 13.48 -5.15
N PRO A 13 4.74 14.55 -5.10
CA PRO A 13 4.12 15.02 -3.87
C PRO A 13 3.29 13.92 -3.19
N PHE A 14 3.21 13.95 -1.86
CA PHE A 14 2.54 12.89 -1.08
C PHE A 14 1.11 12.55 -1.56
N LYS A 15 0.30 13.56 -1.86
CA LYS A 15 -1.07 13.36 -2.35
C LYS A 15 -1.07 12.64 -3.71
N GLU A 16 -0.15 13.00 -4.60
CA GLU A 16 -0.03 12.38 -5.93
C GLU A 16 0.51 10.95 -5.84
N LYS A 17 1.38 10.65 -4.85
CA LYS A 17 1.78 9.28 -4.54
C LYS A 17 0.57 8.39 -4.22
N LEU A 18 -0.39 8.87 -3.44
CA LEU A 18 -1.59 8.08 -3.10
C LEU A 18 -2.45 7.78 -4.34
N GLU A 19 -2.74 8.79 -5.14
CA GLU A 19 -3.51 8.61 -6.38
C GLU A 19 -2.81 7.68 -7.36
N PHE A 20 -1.48 7.82 -7.50
CA PHE A 20 -0.66 6.95 -8.33
C PHE A 20 -0.78 5.49 -7.88
N LEU A 21 -0.72 5.24 -6.57
CA LEU A 21 -0.82 3.89 -6.00
C LEU A 21 -2.19 3.24 -6.24
N TYR A 22 -3.28 4.00 -6.25
CA TYR A 22 -4.63 3.45 -6.44
C TYR A 22 -4.85 2.81 -7.82
N GLY A 23 -4.14 3.27 -8.85
CA GLY A 23 -4.21 2.70 -10.19
C GLY A 23 -3.36 1.44 -10.42
N LEU A 24 -2.59 0.98 -9.43
CA LEU A 24 -1.60 -0.08 -9.63
C LEU A 24 -2.06 -1.46 -9.16
N PRO A 25 -1.59 -2.53 -9.83
CA PRO A 25 -1.68 -3.90 -9.32
C PRO A 25 -1.05 -4.02 -7.93
N ALA A 26 -1.61 -4.88 -7.08
CA ALA A 26 -1.27 -4.88 -5.66
C ALA A 26 0.21 -5.16 -5.37
N ARG A 27 0.86 -6.06 -6.14
CA ARG A 27 2.30 -6.34 -6.01
C ARG A 27 3.16 -5.12 -6.35
N GLN A 28 2.85 -4.40 -7.43
CA GLN A 28 3.58 -3.19 -7.81
C GLN A 28 3.36 -2.06 -6.79
N LYS A 29 2.12 -1.93 -6.30
CA LYS A 29 1.75 -1.00 -5.24
C LYS A 29 2.58 -1.24 -3.98
N ARG A 30 2.68 -2.49 -3.53
CA ARG A 30 3.51 -2.90 -2.38
C ARG A 30 4.96 -2.50 -2.60
N ASP A 31 5.56 -2.87 -3.73
CA ASP A 31 6.99 -2.60 -3.98
C ASP A 31 7.30 -1.09 -3.96
N LEU A 32 6.41 -0.26 -4.51
CA LEU A 32 6.55 1.20 -4.45
C LEU A 32 6.33 1.77 -3.05
N ILE A 33 5.36 1.24 -2.29
CA ILE A 33 5.17 1.64 -0.88
C ILE A 33 6.45 1.35 -0.08
N LEU A 34 6.99 0.13 -0.19
CA LEU A 34 8.16 -0.30 0.59
C LEU A 34 9.47 0.37 0.18
N SER A 35 9.56 0.89 -1.05
CA SER A 35 10.71 1.71 -1.49
C SER A 35 10.61 3.18 -1.08
N SER A 36 9.46 3.64 -0.58
CA SER A 36 9.25 5.02 -0.16
C SER A 36 9.75 5.26 1.27
N PRO A 37 10.44 6.39 1.55
CA PRO A 37 10.72 6.79 2.93
C PRO A 37 9.43 7.11 3.73
N ASP A 38 8.31 7.36 3.04
CA ASP A 38 7.00 7.64 3.64
C ASP A 38 6.10 6.39 3.76
N ALA A 39 6.66 5.17 3.68
CA ALA A 39 5.89 3.91 3.60
C ALA A 39 4.77 3.80 4.64
N GLU A 40 5.08 4.06 5.91
CA GLU A 40 4.12 4.03 7.03
C GLU A 40 2.97 5.02 6.82
N ARG A 41 3.30 6.25 6.41
CA ARG A 41 2.29 7.29 6.16
C ARG A 41 1.41 6.93 4.97
N LEU A 42 1.97 6.33 3.92
CA LEU A 42 1.23 5.88 2.74
C LEU A 42 0.22 4.79 3.12
N VAL A 43 0.66 3.73 3.80
CA VAL A 43 -0.22 2.63 4.24
C VAL A 43 -1.37 3.16 5.10
N ARG A 44 -1.07 4.03 6.05
CA ARG A 44 -2.07 4.60 6.98
C ARG A 44 -3.04 5.57 6.33
N SER A 45 -2.70 6.09 5.14
CA SER A 45 -3.56 7.00 4.39
C SER A 45 -4.48 6.27 3.41
N PHE A 46 -4.33 4.95 3.24
CA PHE A 46 -5.23 4.17 2.40
C PHE A 46 -6.61 4.05 3.02
N ALA A 47 -7.62 4.13 2.16
CA ALA A 47 -8.96 3.68 2.48
C ALA A 47 -8.92 2.20 2.94
N PRO A 48 -9.66 1.82 3.99
CA PRO A 48 -9.66 0.45 4.52
C PRO A 48 -9.89 -0.62 3.45
N GLU A 49 -10.86 -0.41 2.54
CA GLU A 49 -11.14 -1.37 1.46
C GLU A 49 -9.96 -1.53 0.52
N THR A 50 -9.26 -0.44 0.21
CA THR A 50 -8.12 -0.49 -0.71
C THR A 50 -6.95 -1.25 -0.09
N LEU A 51 -6.69 -1.04 1.21
CA LEU A 51 -5.70 -1.83 1.92
C LEU A 51 -6.10 -3.31 1.95
N PHE A 52 -7.37 -3.62 2.27
CA PHE A 52 -7.90 -4.98 2.26
C PHE A 52 -7.70 -5.70 0.93
N TYR A 53 -8.16 -5.13 -0.18
CA TYR A 53 -8.02 -5.76 -1.49
C TYR A 53 -6.55 -5.87 -1.92
N THR A 54 -5.71 -4.91 -1.56
CA THR A 54 -4.27 -5.00 -1.81
C THR A 54 -3.66 -6.20 -1.09
N LEU A 55 -3.96 -6.39 0.20
CA LEU A 55 -3.47 -7.53 0.99
C LEU A 55 -4.01 -8.86 0.47
N LYS A 56 -5.28 -8.91 0.09
CA LYS A 56 -5.93 -10.10 -0.47
C LYS A 56 -5.31 -10.53 -1.80
N GLU A 57 -4.97 -9.58 -2.67
CA GLU A 57 -4.37 -9.86 -3.99
C GLU A 57 -2.90 -10.28 -3.90
N ILE A 58 -2.09 -9.67 -3.02
CA ILE A 58 -0.68 -10.10 -2.85
C ILE A 58 -0.56 -11.44 -2.12
N GLY A 59 -1.52 -11.74 -1.23
CA GLY A 59 -1.56 -12.98 -0.45
C GLY A 59 -0.70 -12.94 0.82
N VAL A 60 -0.92 -13.91 1.70
CA VAL A 60 -0.39 -13.92 3.07
C VAL A 60 1.14 -13.85 3.14
N ALA A 61 1.84 -14.51 2.21
CA ALA A 61 3.30 -14.53 2.18
C ALA A 61 3.93 -13.14 2.04
N ASP A 62 3.23 -12.24 1.36
CA ASP A 62 3.69 -10.90 0.98
C ASP A 62 3.00 -9.78 1.80
N ALA A 63 1.99 -10.14 2.61
CA ALA A 63 1.14 -9.21 3.35
C ALA A 63 1.78 -8.65 4.63
N GLY A 64 2.73 -9.39 5.22
CA GLY A 64 3.35 -9.04 6.50
C GLY A 64 4.01 -7.65 6.50
N ASP A 65 4.68 -7.30 5.40
CA ASP A 65 5.39 -6.02 5.28
C ASP A 65 4.41 -4.84 5.38
N LEU A 66 3.26 -4.89 4.69
CA LEU A 66 2.26 -3.82 4.74
C LEU A 66 1.46 -3.84 6.04
N LEU A 67 1.14 -5.03 6.57
CA LEU A 67 0.44 -5.16 7.86
C LEU A 67 1.24 -4.56 9.02
N SER A 68 2.57 -4.68 8.98
CA SER A 68 3.45 -4.10 10.01
C SER A 68 3.39 -2.56 10.09
N LEU A 69 2.93 -1.91 9.01
CA LEU A 69 2.84 -0.44 8.89
C LEU A 69 1.43 0.10 9.20
N ALA A 70 0.42 -0.78 9.15
CA ALA A 70 -0.98 -0.42 9.35
C ALA A 70 -1.26 0.00 10.80
N ILE A 71 -2.26 0.87 10.99
CA ILE A 71 -2.78 1.16 12.33
C ILE A 71 -3.77 0.09 12.79
N PRO A 72 -3.96 -0.10 14.11
CA PRO A 72 -4.89 -1.09 14.65
C PRO A 72 -6.32 -1.00 14.08
N GLU A 73 -6.80 0.22 13.82
CA GLU A 73 -8.13 0.45 13.24
C GLU A 73 -8.24 -0.14 11.84
N GLN A 74 -7.22 0.05 11.00
CA GLN A 74 -7.18 -0.55 9.66
C GLN A 74 -7.16 -2.07 9.73
N VAL A 75 -6.40 -2.66 10.67
CA VAL A 75 -6.36 -4.11 10.87
C VAL A 75 -7.72 -4.65 11.30
N ARG A 76 -8.43 -3.95 12.19
CA ARG A 76 -9.79 -4.32 12.58
C ARG A 76 -10.74 -4.34 11.39
N TRP A 77 -10.67 -3.32 10.53
CA TRP A 77 -11.48 -3.27 9.30
C TRP A 77 -11.24 -4.45 8.36
N LEU A 78 -10.04 -5.04 8.35
CA LEU A 78 -9.77 -6.23 7.53
C LEU A 78 -10.65 -7.42 7.95
N PHE A 79 -10.88 -7.59 9.25
CA PHE A 79 -11.76 -8.64 9.77
C PHE A 79 -13.24 -8.33 9.52
N ASP A 80 -13.62 -7.05 9.59
CA ASP A 80 -15.00 -6.63 9.32
C ASP A 80 -15.37 -6.78 7.82
N LEU A 81 -14.41 -6.70 6.90
CA LEU A 81 -14.62 -6.82 5.45
C LEU A 81 -14.58 -8.27 4.93
N ASP A 82 -14.10 -9.24 5.72
CA ASP A 82 -14.02 -10.66 5.33
C ASP A 82 -15.32 -11.44 5.66
N CYS A 83 -16.40 -10.73 6.01
CA CYS A 83 -17.71 -11.27 6.36
C CYS A 83 -18.55 -11.71 5.15
#